data_AF-A0A7R8HD47-F1
#
_entry.id   AF-A0A7R8HD47-F1
#
_cell.length_a   1.000
_cell.length_b   1.000
_cell.length_c   1.000
_cell.angle_alpha   90.00
_cell.angle_beta   90.00
_cell.angle_gamma   90.00
#
_symmetry.space_group_name_H-M   'P 1'
#
loop_
_entity.id
_entity.type
_entity.pdbx_description
1 polymer ?
#
loop_
_entity_poly.entity_id
_entity_poly.type
_entity_poly.pdbx_seq_one_letter_code
_entity_poly.pdbx_strand_id
1 'polypeptide(L)'
;MGCQEYCSRPCLLVAAGIRWTPVAFISGILIWSYYAYVFELNFVIVSNPWEKSVYLMFYHILLLLLVWSYLKTILSDAGKVPSSWRLTTPMNERLKAAKTEEDWKSLLELFRVEMELPPVLQRSVQGAIRYCEKCGIIKPDRSHHCSVCGSCIRKMDHHCPWVITVSHSITTNFFYYFWDMLLFSVFILLQRRSISVLFFLSVSSLFWYHIYLVLHNRTTLEQFRAPYFRNGTQDERGWSLGSKNNLREVFGSRPILWFLPIHTSMGDGLVYPSRISSGVCNSDCESQDDCFYIHPSSLRISIASQLRI
;
A
#
# COMPACT_ATOMS: atom_id res chain seq x y z
N MET A 1 -28.06 -1.44 9.49
CA MET A 1 -28.83 -1.63 8.23
C MET A 1 -28.00 -1.03 7.11
N GLY A 2 -27.61 -1.66 6.01
CA GLY A 2 -27.63 -3.05 5.55
C GLY A 2 -26.57 -3.16 4.45
N CYS A 3 -25.77 -4.23 4.46
CA CYS A 3 -24.75 -4.49 3.42
C CYS A 3 -25.10 -5.74 2.58
N GLN A 4 -26.33 -6.25 2.71
CA GLN A 4 -26.77 -7.50 2.07
C GLN A 4 -27.82 -7.32 0.96
N GLU A 5 -28.32 -6.12 0.68
CA GLU A 5 -29.29 -5.88 -0.40
C GLU A 5 -28.65 -5.58 -1.79
N TYR A 6 -27.33 -5.67 -1.93
CA TYR A 6 -26.64 -5.27 -3.16
C TYR A 6 -26.50 -6.37 -4.24
N CYS A 7 -27.02 -7.58 -4.06
CA CYS A 7 -26.79 -8.69 -4.99
C CYS A 7 -27.83 -8.88 -6.12
N SER A 8 -28.76 -7.95 -6.36
CA SER A 8 -29.87 -8.17 -7.31
C SER A 8 -30.02 -7.15 -8.44
N ARG A 9 -29.10 -6.19 -8.62
CA ARG A 9 -29.20 -5.20 -9.71
C ARG A 9 -28.28 -5.56 -10.87
N PRO A 10 -28.80 -5.78 -12.10
CA PRO A 10 -27.98 -6.05 -13.30
C PRO A 10 -26.85 -5.06 -13.51
N CYS A 11 -27.07 -3.77 -13.18
CA CYS A 11 -26.06 -2.72 -13.25
C CYS A 11 -24.82 -3.00 -12.38
N LEU A 12 -24.96 -3.69 -11.25
CA LEU A 12 -23.85 -4.05 -10.37
C LEU A 12 -23.04 -5.23 -10.92
N LEU A 13 -23.70 -6.15 -11.63
CA LEU A 13 -23.03 -7.24 -12.35
C LEU A 13 -22.25 -6.69 -13.55
N VAL A 14 -22.83 -5.76 -14.31
CA VAL A 14 -22.14 -5.07 -15.41
C VAL A 14 -20.95 -4.25 -14.88
N ALA A 15 -21.13 -3.49 -13.79
CA ALA A 15 -20.03 -2.78 -13.14
C ALA A 15 -18.96 -3.74 -12.62
N ALA A 16 -19.36 -4.91 -12.09
CA ALA A 16 -18.41 -5.95 -11.69
C ALA A 16 -17.62 -6.47 -12.90
N GLY A 17 -18.27 -6.75 -14.04
CA GLY A 17 -17.61 -7.20 -15.26
C GLY A 17 -16.65 -6.16 -15.87
N ILE A 18 -17.07 -4.88 -15.90
CA ILE A 18 -16.22 -3.78 -16.39
C ILE A 18 -14.93 -3.67 -15.58
N ARG A 19 -14.98 -3.86 -14.25
CA ARG A 19 -13.78 -3.85 -13.40
C ARG A 19 -12.75 -4.91 -13.80
N TRP A 20 -13.18 -6.06 -14.32
CA TRP A 20 -12.27 -7.13 -14.75
C TRP A 20 -11.67 -6.93 -16.14
N THR A 21 -12.14 -5.94 -16.90
CA THR A 21 -11.70 -5.70 -18.29
C THR A 21 -10.18 -5.47 -18.39
N PRO A 22 -9.54 -4.63 -17.56
CA PRO A 22 -8.09 -4.43 -17.64
C PRO A 22 -7.29 -5.69 -17.31
N VAL A 23 -7.74 -6.50 -16.35
CA VAL A 23 -7.08 -7.77 -16.02
C VAL A 23 -7.23 -8.77 -17.16
N ALA A 24 -8.43 -8.92 -17.71
CA ALA A 24 -8.66 -9.78 -18.87
C ALA A 24 -7.80 -9.36 -20.08
N PHE A 25 -7.65 -8.05 -20.28
CA PHE A 25 -6.77 -7.50 -21.31
C PHE A 25 -5.29 -7.87 -21.10
N ILE A 26 -4.75 -7.67 -19.89
CA ILE A 26 -3.37 -8.06 -19.56
C ILE A 26 -3.18 -9.58 -19.67
N SER A 27 -4.14 -10.39 -19.19
CA SER A 27 -4.11 -11.84 -19.36
C SER A 27 -4.10 -12.25 -20.84
N GLY A 28 -4.88 -11.58 -21.69
CA GLY A 28 -4.87 -11.78 -23.13
C GLY A 28 -3.53 -11.48 -23.77
N ILE A 29 -2.89 -10.36 -23.37
CA ILE A 29 -1.52 -10.02 -23.81
C ILE A 29 -0.53 -11.10 -23.39
N LEU A 30 -0.59 -11.58 -22.15
CA LEU A 30 0.32 -12.62 -21.65
C LEU A 30 0.17 -13.92 -22.44
N ILE A 31 -1.07 -14.37 -22.68
CA ILE A 31 -1.36 -15.58 -23.47
C ILE A 31 -0.86 -15.43 -24.91
N TRP A 32 -1.15 -14.30 -25.56
CA TRP A 32 -0.67 -14.06 -26.91
C TRP A 32 0.86 -13.98 -26.96
N SER A 33 1.48 -13.32 -25.97
CA SER A 33 2.94 -13.20 -25.87
C SER A 33 3.61 -14.56 -25.69
N TYR A 34 2.95 -15.49 -24.99
CA TYR A 34 3.41 -16.88 -24.85
C TYR A 34 3.42 -17.58 -26.18
N TYR A 35 2.30 -17.53 -26.91
CA TYR A 35 2.20 -18.10 -28.24
C TYR A 35 3.28 -17.54 -29.17
N ALA A 36 3.38 -16.21 -29.27
CA ALA A 36 4.31 -15.54 -30.15
C ALA A 36 5.77 -15.85 -29.78
N TYR A 37 6.11 -15.85 -28.49
CA TYR A 37 7.48 -16.13 -28.06
C TYR A 37 7.88 -17.58 -28.30
N VAL A 38 7.05 -18.53 -27.86
CA VAL A 38 7.39 -19.96 -27.93
C VAL A 38 7.36 -20.44 -29.37
N PHE A 39 6.26 -20.25 -30.10
CA PHE A 39 6.10 -20.84 -31.42
C PHE A 39 6.75 -20.00 -32.52
N GLU A 40 6.40 -18.72 -32.63
CA GLU A 40 6.86 -17.89 -33.75
C GLU A 40 8.32 -17.46 -33.59
N LEU A 41 8.74 -17.11 -32.38
CA LEU A 41 10.06 -16.51 -32.18
C LEU A 41 11.12 -17.53 -31.78
N ASN A 42 10.76 -18.56 -31.04
CA ASN A 42 11.73 -19.54 -30.55
C ASN A 42 11.75 -20.79 -31.46
N PHE A 43 10.61 -21.40 -31.79
CA PHE A 43 10.61 -22.58 -32.66
C PHE A 43 10.99 -22.28 -34.11
N VAL A 44 10.48 -21.18 -34.69
CA VAL A 44 10.70 -20.83 -36.11
C VAL A 44 12.02 -20.10 -36.36
N ILE A 45 12.38 -19.11 -35.54
CA ILE A 45 13.54 -18.23 -35.81
C ILE A 45 14.85 -18.78 -35.22
N VAL A 46 14.82 -19.39 -34.03
CA VAL A 46 16.05 -19.88 -33.37
C VAL A 46 16.44 -21.23 -33.96
N SER A 47 17.51 -21.23 -34.76
CA SER A 47 17.99 -22.44 -35.44
C SER A 47 18.75 -23.38 -34.51
N ASN A 48 19.52 -22.86 -33.55
CA ASN A 48 20.37 -23.67 -32.68
C ASN A 48 19.52 -24.34 -31.56
N PRO A 49 19.48 -25.69 -31.47
CA PRO A 49 18.69 -26.40 -30.46
C PRO A 49 19.10 -26.10 -29.01
N TRP A 50 20.38 -25.82 -28.77
CA TRP A 50 20.87 -25.47 -27.44
C TRP A 50 20.37 -24.10 -27.01
N GLU A 51 20.53 -23.10 -27.87
CA GLU A 51 20.02 -21.75 -27.66
C GLU A 51 18.50 -21.75 -27.44
N LYS A 52 17.78 -22.53 -28.26
CA LYS A 52 16.34 -22.75 -28.14
C LYS A 52 15.95 -23.21 -26.73
N SER A 53 16.62 -24.25 -26.24
CA SER A 53 16.37 -24.84 -24.92
C SER A 53 16.67 -23.87 -23.79
N VAL A 54 17.80 -23.15 -23.86
CA VAL A 54 18.19 -22.16 -22.85
C VAL A 54 17.18 -21.01 -22.80
N TYR A 55 16.78 -20.46 -23.94
CA TYR A 55 15.81 -19.37 -24.02
C TYR A 55 14.43 -19.79 -23.49
N LEU A 56 13.94 -20.98 -23.84
CA LEU A 56 12.68 -21.49 -23.31
C LEU A 56 12.74 -21.68 -21.79
N MET A 57 13.84 -22.23 -21.26
CA MET A 57 14.01 -22.42 -19.82
C MET A 57 13.91 -21.09 -19.06
N PHE A 58 14.70 -20.08 -19.43
CA PHE A 58 14.66 -18.77 -18.78
C PHE A 58 13.31 -18.07 -18.96
N TYR A 59 12.72 -18.14 -20.17
CA TYR A 59 11.42 -17.55 -20.44
C TYR A 59 10.33 -18.12 -19.52
N HIS A 60 10.25 -19.44 -19.37
CA HIS A 60 9.22 -20.06 -18.53
C HIS A 60 9.43 -19.76 -17.04
N ILE A 61 10.68 -19.71 -16.56
CA ILE A 61 10.98 -19.31 -15.17
C ILE A 61 10.48 -17.88 -14.92
N LEU A 62 10.85 -16.94 -15.79
CA LEU A 62 10.46 -15.53 -15.64
C LEU A 62 8.94 -15.35 -15.80
N LEU A 63 8.31 -16.05 -16.74
CA LEU A 63 6.87 -16.01 -16.92
C LEU A 63 6.12 -16.58 -15.70
N LEU A 64 6.61 -17.67 -15.13
CA LEU A 64 6.01 -18.26 -13.93
C LEU A 64 6.07 -17.29 -12.75
N LEU A 65 7.22 -16.67 -12.52
CA LEU A 65 7.38 -15.64 -11.49
C LEU A 65 6.44 -14.46 -11.74
N LEU A 66 6.38 -13.98 -12.98
CA LEU A 66 5.53 -12.87 -13.38
C LEU A 66 4.04 -13.15 -13.16
N VAL A 67 3.56 -14.32 -13.59
CA VAL A 67 2.17 -14.74 -13.38
C VAL A 67 1.90 -14.92 -11.90
N TRP A 68 2.83 -15.50 -11.15
CA TRP A 68 2.70 -15.68 -9.71
C TRP A 68 2.58 -14.34 -8.96
N SER A 69 3.48 -13.40 -9.19
CA SER A 69 3.44 -12.07 -8.55
C SER A 69 2.23 -11.24 -9.00
N TYR A 70 1.81 -11.38 -10.26
CA TYR A 70 0.58 -10.76 -10.77
C TYR A 70 -0.67 -11.29 -10.04
N LEU A 71 -0.81 -12.62 -9.95
CA LEU A 71 -1.93 -13.25 -9.24
C LEU A 71 -1.93 -12.89 -7.76
N LYS A 72 -0.76 -12.91 -7.11
CA LYS A 72 -0.63 -12.47 -5.71
C LYS A 72 -1.09 -11.03 -5.54
N THR A 73 -0.80 -10.14 -6.49
CA THR A 73 -1.21 -8.73 -6.45
C THR A 73 -2.73 -8.56 -6.64
N ILE A 74 -3.34 -9.30 -7.56
CA ILE A 74 -4.80 -9.29 -7.79
C ILE A 74 -5.57 -9.88 -6.60
N LEU A 75 -5.04 -10.94 -5.99
CA LEU A 75 -5.72 -11.68 -4.93
C LEU A 75 -5.40 -11.15 -3.52
N SER A 76 -4.57 -10.11 -3.40
CA SER A 76 -4.23 -9.51 -2.11
C SER A 76 -5.41 -8.77 -1.49
N ASP A 77 -5.55 -8.86 -0.17
CA ASP A 77 -6.55 -8.10 0.56
C ASP A 77 -6.29 -6.59 0.40
N ALA A 78 -7.38 -5.82 0.21
CA ALA A 78 -7.34 -4.38 0.05
C ALA A 78 -6.96 -3.63 1.35
N GLY A 79 -6.53 -4.31 2.42
CA GLY A 79 -6.03 -3.76 3.68
C GLY A 79 -6.99 -2.75 4.28
N LYS A 80 -8.26 -3.14 4.39
CA LYS A 80 -9.32 -2.29 4.94
C LYS A 80 -8.99 -1.88 6.38
N VAL A 81 -9.42 -0.67 6.76
CA VAL A 81 -9.36 -0.24 8.15
C VAL A 81 -10.33 -1.11 8.98
N PRO A 82 -9.90 -1.69 10.12
CA PRO A 82 -10.76 -2.51 10.97
C PRO A 82 -11.99 -1.77 11.48
N SER A 83 -13.06 -2.51 11.77
CA SER A 83 -14.31 -1.96 12.31
C SER A 83 -14.14 -1.31 13.69
N SER A 84 -13.09 -1.63 14.44
CA SER A 84 -12.78 -0.98 15.73
C SER A 84 -12.52 0.52 15.60
N TRP A 85 -12.17 1.02 14.41
CA TRP A 85 -11.98 2.45 14.15
C TRP A 85 -13.27 3.16 13.69
N ARG A 86 -14.38 2.43 13.59
CA ARG A 86 -15.69 2.98 13.18
C ARG A 86 -16.41 3.55 14.40
N LEU A 87 -16.79 4.82 14.31
CA LEU A 87 -17.64 5.48 15.29
C LEU A 87 -19.00 4.76 15.37
N THR A 88 -19.51 4.61 16.58
CA THR A 88 -20.87 4.10 16.80
C THR A 88 -21.91 5.09 16.26
N THR A 89 -23.15 4.65 16.07
CA THR A 89 -24.23 5.53 15.61
C THR A 89 -24.42 6.76 16.51
N PRO A 90 -24.48 6.63 17.85
CA PRO A 90 -24.62 7.78 18.75
C PRO A 90 -23.45 8.78 18.64
N MET A 91 -22.23 8.28 18.46
CA MET A 91 -21.05 9.13 18.28
C MET A 91 -21.13 9.92 16.98
N ASN A 92 -21.57 9.29 15.88
CA ASN A 92 -21.78 9.97 14.60
C ASN A 92 -22.88 11.03 14.68
N GLU A 93 -23.96 10.76 15.41
CA GLU A 93 -25.04 11.74 15.63
C GLU A 93 -24.55 12.94 16.44
N ARG A 94 -23.80 12.71 17.53
CA ARG A 94 -23.15 13.78 18.30
C ARG A 94 -22.18 14.59 17.43
N LEU A 95 -21.39 13.94 16.58
CA LEU A 95 -20.47 14.61 15.67
C LEU A 95 -21.21 15.52 14.67
N LYS A 96 -22.34 15.05 14.14
CA LYS A 96 -23.20 15.85 13.23
C LYS A 96 -23.91 17.00 13.94
N ALA A 97 -24.17 16.87 15.23
CA ALA A 97 -24.82 17.89 16.05
C ALA A 97 -23.85 18.97 16.57
N ALA A 98 -22.55 18.88 16.27
CA ALA A 98 -21.56 19.88 16.64
C ALA A 98 -21.92 21.25 16.03
N LYS A 99 -21.89 22.31 16.86
CA LYS A 99 -22.30 23.66 16.45
C LYS A 99 -21.13 24.48 15.89
N THR A 100 -19.92 24.23 16.39
CA THR A 100 -18.69 24.93 15.99
C THR A 100 -17.64 23.95 15.47
N GLU A 101 -16.64 24.47 14.75
CA GLU A 101 -15.54 23.66 14.24
C GLU A 101 -14.65 23.16 15.39
N GLU A 102 -14.47 23.97 16.43
CA GLU A 102 -13.72 23.64 17.65
C GLU A 102 -14.40 22.50 18.43
N ASP A 103 -15.73 22.54 18.55
CA ASP A 103 -16.51 21.46 19.16
C ASP A 103 -16.33 20.16 18.36
N TRP A 104 -16.43 20.24 17.03
CA TRP A 104 -16.27 19.09 16.15
C TRP A 104 -14.88 18.47 16.26
N LYS A 105 -13.81 19.30 16.27
CA LYS A 105 -12.43 18.88 16.48
C LYS A 105 -12.24 18.19 17.84
N SER A 106 -12.79 18.79 18.89
CA SER A 106 -12.69 18.28 20.26
C SER A 106 -13.43 16.95 20.43
N LEU A 107 -14.59 16.79 19.79
CA LEU A 107 -15.33 15.53 19.79
C LEU A 107 -14.55 14.40 19.13
N LEU A 108 -13.85 14.66 18.02
CA LEU A 108 -13.03 13.62 17.39
C LEU A 108 -11.86 13.18 18.27
N GLU A 109 -11.21 14.11 18.97
CA GLU A 109 -10.16 13.78 19.94
C GLU A 109 -10.71 12.97 21.13
N LEU A 110 -11.87 13.36 21.64
CA LEU A 110 -12.56 12.63 22.71
C LEU A 110 -12.93 11.22 22.26
N PHE A 111 -13.55 11.07 21.09
CA PHE A 111 -13.96 9.78 20.54
C PHE A 111 -12.77 8.86 20.27
N ARG A 112 -11.63 9.41 19.82
CA ARG A 112 -10.39 8.64 19.70
C ARG A 112 -9.97 8.02 21.05
N VAL A 113 -10.03 8.80 22.13
CA VAL A 113 -9.67 8.33 23.48
C VAL A 113 -10.69 7.33 24.01
N GLU A 114 -11.99 7.63 23.89
CA GLU A 114 -13.09 6.78 24.37
C GLU A 114 -13.11 5.41 23.69
N MET A 115 -12.73 5.35 22.41
CA MET A 115 -12.58 4.10 21.65
C MET A 115 -11.21 3.43 21.85
N GLU A 116 -10.36 3.97 22.72
CA GLU A 116 -9.01 3.47 23.00
C GLU A 116 -8.13 3.34 21.74
N LEU A 117 -8.33 4.23 20.76
CA LEU A 117 -7.55 4.21 19.53
C LEU A 117 -6.13 4.75 19.78
N PRO A 118 -5.12 4.20 19.09
CA PRO A 118 -3.75 4.68 19.21
C PRO A 118 -3.64 6.16 18.81
N PRO A 119 -2.55 6.84 19.18
CA PRO A 119 -2.30 8.21 18.75
C PRO A 119 -2.32 8.31 17.22
N VAL A 120 -3.10 9.26 16.71
CA VAL A 120 -3.13 9.63 15.29
C VAL A 120 -2.33 10.91 15.14
N LEU A 121 -1.30 10.92 14.31
CA LEU A 121 -0.38 12.06 14.14
C LEU A 121 -0.86 13.02 13.06
N GLN A 122 -1.47 12.51 11.98
CA GLN A 122 -1.93 13.32 10.86
C GLN A 122 -3.16 14.14 11.23
N ARG A 123 -3.25 15.32 10.63
CA ARG A 123 -4.41 16.21 10.72
C ARG A 123 -4.96 16.55 9.34
N SER A 124 -6.17 17.08 9.30
CA SER A 124 -6.70 17.77 8.13
C SER A 124 -5.98 19.10 7.91
N VAL A 125 -6.27 19.76 6.79
CA VAL A 125 -5.76 21.12 6.52
C VAL A 125 -6.17 22.09 7.64
N GLN A 126 -7.35 21.87 8.24
CA GLN A 126 -7.89 22.65 9.35
C GLN A 126 -7.34 22.25 10.74
N GLY A 127 -6.38 21.31 10.80
CA GLY A 127 -5.80 20.86 12.06
C GLY A 127 -6.64 19.85 12.85
N ALA A 128 -7.71 19.29 12.26
CA ALA A 128 -8.57 18.31 12.91
C ALA A 128 -8.07 16.87 12.73
N ILE A 129 -8.46 15.93 13.61
CA ILE A 129 -8.32 14.50 13.31
C ILE A 129 -9.01 14.19 11.98
N ARG A 130 -8.35 13.41 11.11
CA ARG A 130 -8.94 13.06 9.82
C ARG A 130 -10.09 12.08 10.03
N TYR A 131 -11.27 12.42 9.53
CA TYR A 131 -12.47 11.61 9.61
C TYR A 131 -12.97 11.22 8.20
N CYS A 132 -13.66 10.08 8.10
CA CYS A 132 -14.34 9.65 6.88
C CYS A 132 -15.83 9.57 7.11
N GLU A 133 -16.59 10.51 6.55
CA GLU A 133 -18.06 10.52 6.63
C GLU A 133 -18.71 9.29 6.00
N LYS A 134 -18.24 8.88 4.81
CA LYS A 134 -18.77 7.72 4.08
C LYS A 134 -18.65 6.42 4.87
N CYS A 135 -17.54 6.27 5.60
CA CYS A 135 -17.27 5.07 6.39
C CYS A 135 -17.71 5.21 7.86
N GLY A 136 -17.91 6.42 8.37
CA GLY A 136 -18.05 6.69 9.80
C GLY A 136 -16.80 6.32 10.60
N ILE A 137 -15.60 6.54 10.06
CA ILE A 137 -14.32 6.06 10.63
C ILE A 137 -13.40 7.24 10.96
N ILE A 138 -12.81 7.25 12.15
CA ILE A 138 -11.59 8.03 12.42
C ILE A 138 -10.47 7.40 11.58
N LYS A 139 -9.88 8.15 10.66
CA LYS A 139 -8.89 7.59 9.73
C LYS A 139 -7.57 7.35 10.47
N PRO A 140 -7.05 6.11 10.51
CA PRO A 140 -5.64 5.90 10.85
C PRO A 140 -4.73 6.77 9.99
N ASP A 141 -3.53 7.00 10.48
CA ASP A 141 -2.50 7.69 9.72
C ASP A 141 -2.29 6.99 8.36
N ARG A 142 -2.05 7.79 7.31
CA ARG A 142 -1.78 7.30 5.94
C ARG A 142 -2.92 6.52 5.29
N SER A 143 -4.07 6.39 5.94
CA SER A 143 -5.25 5.72 5.35
C SER A 143 -6.06 6.67 4.46
N HIS A 144 -6.66 6.18 3.38
CA HIS A 144 -7.53 7.01 2.52
C HIS A 144 -8.79 6.25 2.13
N HIS A 145 -9.88 6.97 1.87
CA HIS A 145 -11.11 6.37 1.37
C HIS A 145 -11.00 6.18 -0.14
N CYS A 146 -11.09 4.93 -0.60
CA CYS A 146 -11.16 4.62 -2.02
C CYS A 146 -12.64 4.52 -2.42
N SER A 147 -13.10 5.43 -3.27
CA SER A 147 -14.49 5.42 -3.78
C SER A 147 -14.81 4.17 -4.60
N VAL A 148 -13.82 3.64 -5.34
CA VAL A 148 -13.98 2.43 -6.16
C VAL A 148 -14.16 1.19 -5.28
N CYS A 149 -13.43 1.12 -4.15
CA CYS A 149 -13.57 0.00 -3.21
C CYS A 149 -14.69 0.20 -2.19
N GLY A 150 -15.19 1.43 -2.01
CA GLY A 150 -16.22 1.76 -1.04
C GLY A 150 -15.75 1.67 0.42
N SER A 151 -14.44 1.74 0.68
CA SER A 151 -13.88 1.57 2.03
C SER A 151 -12.64 2.42 2.27
N CYS A 152 -12.33 2.69 3.54
CA CYS A 152 -11.04 3.21 3.95
C CYS A 152 -9.98 2.12 3.90
N ILE A 153 -8.86 2.45 3.26
CA ILE A 153 -7.73 1.57 3.00
C ILE A 153 -6.54 2.08 3.79
N ARG A 154 -5.90 1.20 4.58
CA ARG A 154 -4.64 1.48 5.28
C ARG A 154 -3.55 1.80 4.27
N LYS A 155 -2.59 2.68 4.59
CA LYS A 155 -1.45 3.07 3.73
C LYS A 155 -1.74 3.13 2.22
N MET A 156 -2.84 3.77 1.85
CA MET A 156 -3.31 3.75 0.47
C MET A 156 -2.28 4.46 -0.42
N ASP A 157 -1.86 3.78 -1.48
CA ASP A 157 -1.08 4.38 -2.57
C ASP A 157 -2.03 4.86 -3.64
N HIS A 158 -2.63 3.95 -4.39
CA HIS A 158 -3.58 4.29 -5.44
C HIS A 158 -4.48 3.10 -5.73
N HIS A 159 -5.60 3.34 -6.40
CA HIS A 159 -6.39 2.25 -6.97
C HIS A 159 -5.83 1.94 -8.36
N CYS A 160 -5.34 0.71 -8.58
CA CYS A 160 -4.73 0.32 -9.85
C CYS A 160 -5.73 -0.50 -10.68
N PRO A 161 -6.25 0.03 -11.80
CA PRO A 161 -7.21 -0.69 -12.63
C PRO A 161 -6.63 -2.00 -13.20
N TRP A 162 -5.33 -2.06 -13.44
CA TRP A 162 -4.63 -3.20 -14.07
C TRP A 162 -4.53 -4.45 -13.20
N VAL A 163 -4.76 -4.31 -11.89
CA VAL A 163 -4.81 -5.43 -10.93
C VAL A 163 -6.09 -5.45 -10.12
N ILE A 164 -7.01 -4.49 -10.32
CA ILE A 164 -8.34 -4.35 -9.67
C ILE A 164 -8.29 -4.07 -8.17
N THR A 165 -7.14 -4.28 -7.53
CA THR A 165 -6.92 -4.04 -6.12
C THR A 165 -6.40 -2.62 -5.88
N VAL A 166 -6.62 -2.15 -4.65
CA VAL A 166 -5.93 -0.95 -4.18
C VAL A 166 -4.48 -1.34 -3.96
N SER A 167 -3.58 -0.64 -4.64
CA SER A 167 -2.18 -0.60 -4.30
C SER A 167 -2.06 0.00 -2.90
N HIS A 168 -1.73 -0.82 -1.92
CA HIS A 168 -1.05 -0.34 -0.72
C HIS A 168 0.36 -0.02 -1.14
N SER A 169 0.90 1.09 -0.68
CA SER A 169 2.27 1.48 -1.05
C SER A 169 3.33 0.52 -0.48
N ILE A 170 2.92 -0.60 0.15
CA ILE A 170 3.76 -1.50 0.94
C ILE A 170 3.35 -2.98 0.84
N THR A 171 2.33 -3.41 0.08
CA THR A 171 2.30 -4.86 -0.18
C THR A 171 3.51 -5.17 -1.03
N THR A 172 4.50 -5.84 -0.44
CA THR A 172 5.70 -6.37 -1.08
C THR A 172 5.38 -7.02 -2.43
N ASN A 173 4.18 -7.58 -2.58
CA ASN A 173 3.59 -8.10 -3.82
C ASN A 173 3.69 -7.14 -5.03
N PHE A 174 3.36 -5.84 -4.88
CA PHE A 174 3.45 -4.87 -5.99
C PHE A 174 4.90 -4.63 -6.41
N PHE A 175 5.81 -4.57 -5.44
CA PHE A 175 7.25 -4.47 -5.73
C PHE A 175 7.73 -5.70 -6.49
N TYR A 176 7.37 -6.91 -6.04
CA TYR A 176 7.74 -8.15 -6.73
C TYR A 176 7.17 -8.23 -8.14
N TYR A 177 5.92 -7.79 -8.32
CA TYR A 177 5.31 -7.71 -9.64
C TYR A 177 6.07 -6.77 -10.59
N PHE A 178 6.44 -5.56 -10.14
CA PHE A 178 7.24 -4.66 -10.98
C PHE A 178 8.68 -5.14 -11.19
N TRP A 179 9.27 -5.81 -10.21
CA TRP A 179 10.57 -6.46 -10.32
C TRP A 179 10.54 -7.56 -11.38
N ASP A 180 9.56 -8.45 -11.34
CA ASP A 180 9.40 -9.54 -12.32
C ASP A 180 9.10 -8.99 -13.72
N MET A 181 8.25 -7.94 -13.82
CA MET A 181 8.01 -7.22 -15.08
C MET A 181 9.31 -6.63 -15.64
N LEU A 182 10.16 -6.04 -14.79
CA LEU A 182 11.44 -5.48 -15.19
C LEU A 182 12.38 -6.58 -15.70
N LEU A 183 12.55 -7.67 -14.96
CA LEU A 183 13.38 -8.82 -15.37
C LEU A 183 12.89 -9.42 -16.69
N PHE A 184 11.58 -9.61 -16.83
CA PHE A 184 10.96 -10.10 -18.06
C PHE A 184 11.23 -9.15 -19.24
N SER A 185 11.06 -7.84 -19.05
CA SER A 185 11.31 -6.85 -20.10
C SER A 185 12.78 -6.77 -20.52
N VAL A 186 13.73 -6.91 -19.57
CA VAL A 186 15.17 -7.01 -19.86
C VAL A 186 15.46 -8.26 -20.68
N PHE A 187 14.92 -9.42 -20.29
CA PHE A 187 15.11 -10.67 -21.02
C PHE A 187 14.65 -10.59 -22.48
N ILE A 188 13.50 -9.97 -22.75
CA ILE A 188 13.01 -9.77 -24.13
C ILE A 188 13.87 -8.72 -24.87
N LEU A 189 14.32 -7.66 -24.18
CA LEU A 189 15.18 -6.64 -24.76
C LEU A 189 16.54 -7.19 -25.21
N LEU A 190 17.15 -8.08 -24.41
CA LEU A 190 18.41 -8.74 -24.75
C LEU A 190 18.32 -9.57 -26.04
N GLN A 191 17.12 -10.02 -26.41
CA GLN A 191 16.85 -10.73 -27.67
C GLN A 191 16.61 -9.78 -28.86
N ARG A 192 16.92 -8.48 -28.70
CA ARG A 192 16.89 -7.42 -29.72
C ARG A 192 15.53 -7.25 -30.41
N ARG A 193 14.44 -7.34 -29.64
CA ARG A 193 13.08 -7.20 -30.16
C ARG A 193 12.61 -5.75 -30.04
N SER A 194 12.43 -5.05 -31.16
CA SER A 194 12.14 -3.60 -31.17
C SER A 194 10.88 -3.20 -30.37
N ILE A 195 9.87 -4.07 -30.30
CA ILE A 195 8.62 -3.81 -29.55
C ILE A 195 8.87 -3.78 -28.03
N SER A 196 9.94 -4.39 -27.53
CA SER A 196 10.21 -4.47 -26.08
C SER A 196 10.82 -3.20 -25.50
N VAL A 197 11.33 -2.27 -26.32
CA VAL A 197 11.97 -1.03 -25.85
C VAL A 197 10.95 -0.14 -25.12
N LEU A 198 9.78 0.10 -25.71
CA LEU A 198 8.75 0.95 -25.12
C LEU A 198 8.21 0.36 -23.81
N PHE A 199 8.02 -0.96 -23.77
CA PHE A 199 7.58 -1.67 -22.58
C PHE A 199 8.64 -1.59 -21.47
N PHE A 200 9.91 -1.85 -21.79
CA PHE A 200 11.02 -1.73 -20.85
C PHE A 200 11.15 -0.32 -20.27
N LEU A 201 11.09 0.73 -21.10
CA LEU A 201 11.17 2.11 -20.64
C LEU A 201 10.02 2.47 -19.69
N SER A 202 8.80 2.04 -20.03
CA SER A 202 7.61 2.28 -19.22
C SER A 202 7.72 1.58 -17.86
N VAL A 203 8.00 0.27 -17.86
CA VAL A 203 8.16 -0.52 -16.63
C VAL A 203 9.32 0.01 -15.77
N SER A 204 10.45 0.35 -16.40
CA SER A 204 11.62 0.90 -15.69
C SER A 204 11.27 2.21 -14.99
N SER A 205 10.60 3.15 -15.67
CA SER A 205 10.23 4.43 -15.06
C SER A 205 9.34 4.24 -13.83
N LEU A 206 8.37 3.33 -13.89
CA LEU A 206 7.44 3.07 -12.81
C LEU A 206 8.12 2.33 -11.65
N PHE A 207 8.96 1.34 -11.95
CA PHE A 207 9.76 0.62 -10.97
C PHE A 207 10.65 1.60 -10.18
N TRP A 208 11.47 2.39 -10.85
CA TRP A 208 12.38 3.33 -10.19
C TRP A 208 11.66 4.45 -9.44
N TYR A 209 10.50 4.89 -9.92
CA TYR A 209 9.65 5.82 -9.19
C TYR A 209 9.16 5.23 -7.86
N HIS A 210 8.70 3.97 -7.85
CA HIS A 210 8.31 3.31 -6.61
C HIS A 210 9.50 3.01 -5.68
N ILE A 211 10.69 2.69 -6.22
CA ILE A 211 11.93 2.63 -5.42
C ILE A 211 12.16 3.96 -4.71
N TYR A 212 12.06 5.07 -5.44
CA TYR A 212 12.22 6.40 -4.87
C TYR A 212 11.21 6.66 -3.73
N LEU A 213 9.94 6.31 -3.93
CA LEU A 213 8.91 6.46 -2.90
C LEU A 213 9.20 5.63 -1.64
N VAL A 214 9.63 4.37 -1.81
CA VAL A 214 10.03 3.51 -0.71
C VAL A 214 11.22 4.10 0.04
N LEU A 215 12.25 4.56 -0.66
CA LEU A 215 13.43 5.18 -0.05
C LEU A 215 13.09 6.43 0.77
N HIS A 216 12.01 7.14 0.45
CA HIS A 216 11.54 8.32 1.17
C HIS A 216 10.38 8.05 2.14
N ASN A 217 9.93 6.79 2.24
CA ASN A 217 8.76 6.36 3.01
C ASN A 217 7.49 7.17 2.68
N ARG A 218 7.21 7.35 1.39
CA ARG A 218 6.02 8.05 0.90
C ARG A 218 5.11 7.11 0.12
N THR A 219 3.81 7.32 0.23
CA THR A 219 2.87 6.82 -0.78
C THR A 219 2.80 7.80 -1.97
N THR A 220 2.27 7.38 -3.11
CA THR A 220 1.98 8.28 -4.23
C THR A 220 1.06 9.43 -3.81
N LEU A 221 0.03 9.16 -2.99
CA LEU A 221 -0.83 10.22 -2.44
C LEU A 221 -0.05 11.24 -1.61
N GLU A 222 0.87 10.77 -0.77
CA GLU A 222 1.70 11.63 0.07
C GLU A 222 2.75 12.40 -0.75
N GLN A 223 3.19 11.86 -1.88
CA GLN A 223 4.07 12.55 -2.82
C GLN A 223 3.36 13.73 -3.51
N PHE A 224 2.08 13.57 -3.86
CA PHE A 224 1.29 14.66 -4.45
C PHE A 224 0.74 15.64 -3.41
N ARG A 225 0.47 15.16 -2.19
CA ARG A 225 -0.06 15.96 -1.08
C ARG A 225 0.58 15.55 0.23
N ALA A 226 1.57 16.34 0.63
CA ALA A 226 2.25 16.16 1.90
C ALA A 226 1.27 16.11 3.08
N PRO A 227 1.46 15.18 4.04
CA PRO A 227 0.59 15.09 5.19
C PRO A 227 0.78 16.29 6.14
N TYR A 228 -0.33 16.74 6.71
CA TYR A 228 -0.32 17.73 7.80
C TYR A 228 -0.18 17.01 9.13
N PHE A 229 0.60 17.59 10.04
CA PHE A 229 0.76 17.10 11.41
C PHE A 229 0.15 18.08 12.42
N ARG A 230 0.20 17.74 13.71
CA ARG A 230 -0.46 18.47 14.81
C ARG A 230 -0.06 19.95 14.93
N ASN A 231 1.15 20.30 14.49
CA ASN A 231 1.63 21.68 14.44
C ASN A 231 1.07 22.49 13.25
N GLY A 232 0.17 21.91 12.45
CA GLY A 232 -0.42 22.54 11.26
C GLY A 232 0.52 22.62 10.06
N THR A 233 1.77 22.13 10.18
CA THR A 233 2.73 22.18 9.06
C THR A 233 2.61 20.93 8.20
N GLN A 234 2.71 21.13 6.89
CA GLN A 234 2.96 20.03 5.97
C GLN A 234 4.40 19.54 6.14
N ASP A 235 4.57 18.23 6.26
CA ASP A 235 5.90 17.63 6.31
C ASP A 235 5.97 16.41 5.40
N GLU A 236 6.58 16.60 4.23
CA GLU A 236 6.79 15.53 3.26
C GLU A 236 7.71 14.41 3.77
N ARG A 237 8.53 14.68 4.79
CA ARG A 237 9.46 13.71 5.39
C ARG A 237 8.96 13.21 6.74
N GLY A 238 7.72 13.52 7.14
CA GLY A 238 7.18 13.18 8.46
C GLY A 238 7.23 11.69 8.80
N TRP A 239 7.21 10.82 7.80
CA TRP A 239 7.34 9.36 7.96
C TRP A 239 8.73 8.79 7.67
N SER A 240 9.66 9.60 7.17
CA SER A 240 10.99 9.10 6.81
C SER A 240 11.84 8.82 8.05
N LEU A 241 12.39 7.60 8.13
CA LEU A 241 13.29 7.10 9.17
C LEU A 241 14.74 6.96 8.68
N GLY A 242 15.03 7.48 7.49
CA GLY A 242 16.27 7.25 6.75
C GLY A 242 16.15 6.05 5.81
N SER A 243 16.81 6.11 4.65
CA SER A 243 16.58 5.19 3.52
C SER A 243 16.68 3.71 3.89
N LYS A 244 17.63 3.34 4.76
CA LYS A 244 17.81 1.96 5.24
C LYS A 244 16.62 1.48 6.08
N ASN A 245 16.11 2.31 6.98
CA ASN A 245 14.99 1.96 7.85
C ASN A 245 13.67 2.00 7.09
N ASN A 246 13.53 2.91 6.12
CA ASN A 246 12.39 2.96 5.20
C ASN A 246 12.30 1.66 4.38
N LEU A 247 13.42 1.15 3.85
CA LEU A 247 13.47 -0.15 3.18
C LEU A 247 13.09 -1.30 4.12
N ARG A 248 13.58 -1.30 5.36
CA ARG A 248 13.24 -2.33 6.36
C ARG A 248 11.76 -2.32 6.73
N GLU A 249 11.09 -1.17 6.74
CA GLU A 249 9.65 -1.10 6.98
C GLU A 249 8.86 -1.87 5.91
N VAL A 250 9.30 -1.80 4.65
CA VAL A 250 8.65 -2.47 3.52
C VAL A 250 9.04 -3.94 3.40
N PHE A 251 10.33 -4.23 3.39
CA PHE A 251 10.88 -5.55 3.05
C PHE A 251 11.29 -6.39 4.27
N GLY A 252 11.21 -5.84 5.47
CA GLY A 252 11.60 -6.50 6.70
C GLY A 252 13.09 -6.39 7.02
N SER A 253 13.46 -6.91 8.18
CA SER A 253 14.82 -6.79 8.74
C SER A 253 15.87 -7.67 8.07
N ARG A 254 15.45 -8.73 7.35
CA ARG A 254 16.34 -9.74 6.74
C ARG A 254 16.46 -9.52 5.22
N PRO A 255 17.59 -8.97 4.72
CA PRO A 255 17.77 -8.67 3.30
C PRO A 255 17.63 -9.86 2.36
N ILE A 256 17.97 -11.06 2.82
CA ILE A 256 17.84 -12.30 2.03
C ILE A 256 16.39 -12.61 1.63
N LEU A 257 15.41 -12.08 2.38
CA LEU A 257 13.99 -12.28 2.10
C LEU A 257 13.39 -11.19 1.20
N TRP A 258 14.16 -10.14 0.87
CA TRP A 258 13.67 -8.98 0.10
C TRP A 258 13.36 -9.27 -1.35
N PHE A 259 13.74 -10.45 -1.85
CA PHE A 259 13.55 -10.87 -3.24
C PHE A 259 12.58 -12.06 -3.35
N LEU A 260 11.91 -12.41 -2.24
CA LEU A 260 10.97 -13.53 -2.19
C LEU A 260 9.55 -13.02 -1.96
N PRO A 261 8.53 -13.51 -2.71
CA PRO A 261 7.13 -13.07 -2.60
C PRO A 261 6.42 -13.55 -1.34
N ILE A 262 7.00 -13.22 -0.19
CA ILE A 262 6.54 -13.49 1.17
C ILE A 262 6.29 -12.17 1.89
N HIS A 263 5.36 -12.18 2.84
CA HIS A 263 5.04 -11.00 3.62
C HIS A 263 6.08 -10.80 4.73
N THR A 264 6.90 -9.77 4.59
CA THR A 264 7.96 -9.41 5.56
C THR A 264 7.87 -7.97 6.04
N SER A 265 6.84 -7.23 5.61
CA SER A 265 6.61 -5.85 6.03
C SER A 265 6.42 -5.74 7.54
N MET A 266 6.93 -4.64 8.10
CA MET A 266 6.88 -4.37 9.54
C MET A 266 5.61 -3.58 9.90
N GLY A 267 5.17 -3.72 11.15
CA GLY A 267 4.04 -2.97 11.70
C GLY A 267 2.66 -3.57 11.36
N ASP A 268 1.62 -2.94 11.89
CA ASP A 268 0.22 -3.38 11.78
C ASP A 268 -0.55 -2.65 10.66
N GLY A 269 0.08 -1.67 10.02
CA GLY A 269 -0.54 -0.81 9.01
C GLY A 269 -1.58 0.16 9.58
N LEU A 270 -1.62 0.38 10.88
CA LEU A 270 -2.50 1.31 11.58
C LEU A 270 -1.70 2.40 12.28
N VAL A 271 -0.54 2.02 12.83
CA VAL A 271 0.41 2.91 13.47
C VAL A 271 1.73 2.86 12.69
N TYR A 272 2.33 4.03 12.47
CA TYR A 272 3.59 4.16 11.76
C TYR A 272 4.60 4.93 12.59
N PRO A 273 5.88 4.52 12.57
CA PRO A 273 6.94 5.32 13.15
C PRO A 273 7.08 6.64 12.38
N SER A 274 7.30 7.72 13.11
CA SER A 274 7.47 9.06 12.55
C SER A 274 8.71 9.73 13.13
N ARG A 275 9.38 10.55 12.31
CA ARG A 275 10.46 11.42 12.82
C ARG A 275 9.94 12.47 13.82
N ILE A 276 8.63 12.72 13.81
CA ILE A 276 7.97 13.70 14.67
C ILE A 276 7.74 13.08 16.06
N SER A 277 7.56 11.76 16.16
CA SER A 277 7.43 11.06 17.45
C SER A 277 8.77 10.84 18.17
N SER A 278 9.90 10.81 17.45
CA SER A 278 11.25 10.69 18.04
C SER A 278 11.72 11.91 18.83
N GLY A 279 10.92 12.99 18.90
CA GLY A 279 11.13 14.10 19.85
C GLY A 279 10.69 13.80 21.28
N VAL A 280 10.10 12.62 21.53
CA VAL A 280 9.67 12.15 22.86
C VAL A 280 10.36 10.80 23.16
N CYS A 281 11.67 10.69 22.97
CA CYS A 281 12.41 9.61 23.63
C CYS A 281 12.73 10.09 25.05
N ASN A 282 12.11 9.46 26.05
CA ASN A 282 12.59 9.52 27.44
C ASN A 282 14.05 9.07 27.46
N SER A 283 14.82 9.62 28.39
CA SER A 283 16.26 9.44 28.64
C SER A 283 16.75 7.99 28.85
N ASP A 284 15.89 6.99 28.67
CA ASP A 284 16.12 5.61 29.13
C ASP A 284 16.27 4.60 27.96
N CYS A 285 16.48 5.08 26.72
CA CYS A 285 16.70 4.19 25.58
C CYS A 285 18.21 3.94 25.38
N GLU A 286 18.70 2.76 25.78
CA GLU A 286 20.12 2.36 25.64
C GLU A 286 20.56 2.09 24.19
N SER A 287 19.64 2.10 23.21
CA SER A 287 20.01 1.97 21.80
C SER A 287 19.04 2.72 20.86
N GLN A 288 19.61 3.30 19.80
CA GLN A 288 18.87 4.10 18.80
C GLN A 288 17.91 3.25 17.95
N ASP A 289 18.06 1.92 17.97
CA ASP A 289 17.20 0.98 17.25
C ASP A 289 15.87 0.69 17.98
N ASP A 290 15.79 0.92 19.30
CA ASP A 290 14.59 0.66 20.12
C ASP A 290 13.57 1.82 20.13
N CYS A 291 14.00 3.06 19.84
CA CYS A 291 13.12 4.24 19.83
C CYS A 291 12.08 4.26 18.69
N PHE A 292 12.24 3.43 17.65
CA PHE A 292 11.39 3.51 16.44
C PHE A 292 10.14 2.63 16.49
N TYR A 293 10.07 1.62 17.36
CA TYR A 293 8.90 0.75 17.45
C TYR A 293 8.28 0.88 18.84
N ILE A 294 7.36 1.83 19.00
CA ILE A 294 6.49 1.85 20.18
C ILE A 294 5.57 0.63 20.06
N HIS A 295 5.94 -0.45 20.73
CA HIS A 295 5.12 -1.64 20.88
C HIS A 295 3.81 -1.25 21.61
N PRO A 296 2.60 -1.65 21.15
CA PRO A 296 1.34 -1.28 21.80
C PRO A 296 1.25 -1.70 23.29
N SER A 297 2.06 -2.67 23.71
CA SER A 297 2.15 -3.15 25.09
C SER A 297 2.87 -2.20 26.04
N SER A 298 3.73 -1.28 25.56
CA SER A 298 4.47 -0.35 26.44
C SER A 298 3.66 0.91 26.81
N LEU A 299 2.61 1.25 26.06
CA LEU A 299 1.71 2.36 26.41
C LEU A 299 0.86 2.12 27.67
N ARG A 300 0.69 0.86 28.08
CA ARG A 300 -0.11 0.54 29.29
C ARG A 300 0.59 0.95 30.60
N ILE A 301 1.91 1.09 30.59
CA ILE A 301 2.68 1.32 31.83
C ILE A 301 2.82 2.82 32.14
N SER A 302 2.89 3.69 31.12
CA SER A 302 3.18 5.11 31.33
C SER A 302 1.98 5.97 31.78
N ILE A 303 0.74 5.56 31.51
CA ILE A 303 -0.45 6.35 31.94
C ILE A 303 -0.87 5.98 33.37
N ALA A 304 -0.60 4.73 33.81
CA ALA A 304 -0.90 4.29 35.17
C ALA A 304 0.02 4.94 36.23
N SER A 305 1.19 5.46 35.84
CA SER A 305 2.13 6.13 36.75
C SER A 305 1.97 7.65 36.83
N GLN A 306 1.16 8.28 35.96
CA GLN A 306 0.88 9.72 35.98
C GLN A 306 -0.47 10.11 36.62
N LEU A 307 -1.21 9.14 37.16
CA LEU A 307 -2.45 9.36 37.91
C LEU A 307 -2.41 8.75 39.32
N ARG A 308 -1.21 8.58 39.91
CA ARG A 308 -1.08 8.37 41.36
C ARG A 308 -0.41 9.60 41.98
N ILE A 309 -1.20 10.22 42.85
CA ILE A 309 -0.93 11.40 43.71
C ILE A 309 -1.23 12.72 43.02
#